data_AF-A0A1G2T3Y6-F1
#
_entry.id   AF-A0A1G2T3Y6-F1
#
_cell.length_a   1.000
_cell.length_b   1.000
_cell.length_c   1.000
_cell.angle_alpha   90.00
_cell.angle_beta   90.00
_cell.angle_gamma   90.00
#
_symmetry.space_group_name_H-M   'P 1'
#
loop_
_entity.id
_entity.type
_entity.pdbx_description
1 polymer ?
#
loop_
_entity_poly.entity_id
_entity_poly.type
_entity_poly.pdbx_seq_one_letter_code
_entity_poly.pdbx_strand_id
1 'polypeptide(L)'
;MRSVKEILASPYRGSEKTYEMVKEQIEKRWGEEVAEDFDPHTDAMPYSSWVAYGFIVKKGQKALKSITFVEVKDKDDKVVRKIKRTVNLFHKRQVEKAV
;
A
#
# COMPACT_ATOMS: atom_id res chain seq x y z
N MET A 1 -10.13 14.03 -19.95
CA MET A 1 -8.91 13.91 -19.12
C MET A 1 -9.25 13.01 -17.95
N ARG A 2 -8.46 11.96 -17.68
CA ARG A 2 -8.62 11.16 -16.47
C ARG A 2 -8.10 11.96 -15.28
N SER A 3 -8.80 11.97 -14.15
CA SER A 3 -8.34 12.67 -12.96
C SER A 3 -7.07 12.02 -12.41
N VAL A 4 -6.22 12.76 -11.69
CA VAL A 4 -4.99 12.21 -11.05
C VAL A 4 -5.33 11.00 -10.17
N LYS A 5 -6.53 10.99 -9.58
CA LYS A 5 -7.05 9.89 -8.75
C LYS A 5 -7.35 8.61 -9.54
N GLU A 6 -7.65 8.71 -10.83
CA GLU A 6 -7.85 7.56 -11.73
C GLU A 6 -6.55 6.97 -12.27
N ILE A 7 -5.43 7.70 -12.17
CA ILE A 7 -4.12 7.24 -12.62
C ILE A 7 -3.40 6.49 -11.49
N LEU A 8 -3.56 6.94 -10.24
CA LEU A 8 -2.93 6.34 -9.07
C LEU A 8 -3.77 5.18 -8.51
N ALA A 9 -3.53 3.97 -9.00
CA ALA A 9 -4.15 2.76 -8.46
C ALA A 9 -3.18 1.97 -7.59
N SER A 10 -3.51 1.80 -6.31
CA SER A 10 -2.87 0.87 -5.38
C SER A 10 -3.26 -0.58 -5.66
N PRO A 11 -2.39 -1.58 -5.42
CA PRO A 11 -2.74 -2.99 -5.53
C PRO A 11 -3.66 -3.50 -4.39
N TYR A 12 -4.22 -2.62 -3.56
CA TYR A 12 -5.14 -2.98 -2.48
C TYR A 12 -6.42 -3.63 -3.02
N ARG A 13 -6.81 -4.77 -2.41
CA ARG A 13 -7.94 -5.61 -2.86
C ARG A 13 -9.11 -5.65 -1.87
N GLY A 14 -9.21 -4.70 -0.95
CA GLY A 14 -10.36 -4.60 -0.03
C GLY A 14 -10.27 -5.42 1.27
N SER A 15 -9.07 -5.82 1.71
CA SER A 15 -8.91 -6.51 3.00
C SER A 15 -9.03 -5.54 4.19
N GLU A 16 -10.15 -5.56 4.90
CA GLU A 16 -10.44 -4.71 6.07
C GLU A 16 -9.33 -4.78 7.13
N LYS A 17 -8.94 -5.99 7.55
CA LYS A 17 -7.86 -6.17 8.53
C LYS A 17 -6.52 -5.58 8.09
N THR A 18 -6.25 -5.60 6.78
CA THR A 18 -5.04 -5.00 6.23
C THR A 18 -5.14 -3.48 6.23
N TYR A 19 -6.33 -2.96 5.92
CA TYR A 19 -6.62 -1.53 5.99
C TYR A 19 -6.46 -1.00 7.42
N GLU A 20 -7.10 -1.61 8.42
CA GLU A 20 -7.01 -1.20 9.82
C GLU A 20 -5.55 -1.19 10.31
N MET A 21 -4.78 -2.23 9.98
CA MET A 21 -3.36 -2.31 10.34
C MET A 21 -2.53 -1.17 9.77
N VAL A 22 -2.82 -0.75 8.53
CA VAL A 22 -2.12 0.37 7.90
C VAL A 22 -2.62 1.70 8.49
N LYS A 23 -3.93 1.83 8.72
CA LYS A 23 -4.56 3.01 9.35
C LYS A 23 -3.98 3.29 10.73
N GLU A 24 -3.83 2.29 11.60
CA GLU A 24 -3.19 2.43 12.91
C GLU A 24 -1.75 2.95 12.82
N GLN A 25 -0.99 2.53 11.81
CA GLN A 25 0.39 3.01 11.62
C GLN A 25 0.43 4.45 11.10
N ILE A 26 -0.55 4.85 10.30
CA ILE A 26 -0.72 6.22 9.81
C ILE A 26 -1.08 7.13 10.99
N GLU A 27 -2.04 6.71 11.81
CA GLU A 27 -2.45 7.41 13.03
C GLU A 27 -1.28 7.65 13.98
N LYS A 28 -0.51 6.59 14.29
CA LYS A 28 0.68 6.68 15.15
C LYS A 28 1.75 7.65 14.63
N ARG A 29 1.78 7.93 13.31
CA ARG A 29 2.79 8.79 12.69
C ARG A 29 2.33 10.23 12.48
N TRP A 30 1.06 10.43 12.15
CA TRP A 30 0.54 11.71 11.68
C TRP A 30 -0.77 12.15 12.34
N GLY A 31 -1.28 11.38 13.31
CA GLY A 31 -2.50 11.69 14.04
C GLY A 31 -3.76 11.09 13.43
N GLU A 32 -4.84 11.12 14.22
CA GLU A 32 -6.15 10.55 13.92
C GLU A 32 -6.77 11.15 12.65
N GLU A 33 -6.74 12.48 12.50
CA GLU A 33 -7.26 13.19 11.32
C GLU A 33 -6.71 12.60 9.99
N VAL A 34 -5.39 12.36 9.94
CA VAL A 34 -4.74 11.80 8.75
C VAL A 34 -5.12 10.33 8.52
N ALA A 35 -5.41 9.61 9.60
CA ALA A 35 -5.81 8.21 9.53
C ALA A 35 -7.28 8.07 9.11
N GLU A 36 -8.15 9.00 9.47
CA GLU A 36 -9.56 9.02 9.05
C GLU A 36 -9.70 9.34 7.56
N ASP A 37 -8.89 10.27 7.05
CA ASP A 37 -8.87 10.65 5.64
C ASP A 37 -8.14 9.65 4.72
N PHE A 38 -7.61 8.56 5.26
CA PHE A 38 -6.78 7.61 4.52
C PHE A 38 -7.58 6.78 3.51
N ASP A 39 -7.26 6.91 2.22
CA ASP A 39 -7.79 6.06 1.15
C ASP A 39 -6.76 4.99 0.71
N PRO A 40 -6.95 3.70 1.05
CA PRO A 40 -5.97 2.65 0.72
C PRO A 40 -5.84 2.39 -0.79
N HIS A 41 -6.80 2.82 -1.62
CA HIS A 41 -6.74 2.64 -3.07
C HIS A 41 -5.84 3.66 -3.78
N THR A 42 -5.53 4.78 -3.14
CA THR A 42 -4.79 5.87 -3.77
C THR A 42 -3.61 6.38 -2.92
N ASP A 43 -3.71 6.27 -1.59
CA ASP A 43 -2.78 6.93 -0.69
C ASP A 43 -1.61 6.07 -0.24
N ALA A 44 -1.70 4.74 -0.32
CA ALA A 44 -0.62 3.84 0.08
C ALA A 44 -0.38 2.72 -0.94
N MET A 45 0.86 2.61 -1.42
CA MET A 45 1.28 1.57 -2.36
C MET A 45 2.78 1.24 -2.21
N PRO A 46 3.27 0.13 -2.80
CA PRO A 46 4.69 -0.23 -2.78
C PRO A 46 5.57 0.81 -3.49
N TYR A 47 6.87 0.83 -3.14
CA TYR A 47 7.86 1.72 -3.76
C TYR A 47 7.85 1.65 -5.29
N SER A 48 7.81 0.44 -5.85
CA SER A 48 7.81 0.23 -7.30
C SER A 48 6.58 0.85 -7.98
N SER A 49 5.42 0.85 -7.33
CA SER A 49 4.21 1.50 -7.84
C SER A 49 4.36 3.02 -7.85
N TRP A 50 4.92 3.61 -6.79
CA TRP A 50 5.21 5.05 -6.76
C TRP A 50 6.18 5.46 -7.88
N VAL A 51 7.25 4.70 -8.09
CA VAL A 51 8.22 4.94 -9.17
C VAL A 51 7.56 4.87 -10.54
N ALA A 52 6.69 3.88 -10.77
CA ALA A 52 5.94 3.77 -12.03
C ALA A 52 5.03 4.99 -12.30
N TYR A 53 4.57 5.66 -11.26
CA TYR A 53 3.78 6.89 -11.36
C TYR A 53 4.63 8.18 -11.34
N GLY A 54 5.95 8.09 -11.42
CA GLY A 54 6.85 9.25 -11.43
C GLY A 54 7.04 9.89 -10.05
N PHE A 55 6.93 9.11 -8.98
CA PHE A 55 7.20 9.54 -7.61
C PHE A 55 8.38 8.77 -7.02
N ILE A 56 9.08 9.40 -6.09
CA ILE A 56 10.15 8.78 -5.30
C ILE A 56 9.85 8.93 -3.81
N VAL A 57 10.18 7.90 -3.03
CA VAL A 57 10.11 7.97 -1.56
C VAL A 57 11.22 8.89 -1.05
N LYS A 58 10.83 9.89 -0.24
CA LYS A 58 11.76 10.83 0.39
C LYS A 58 12.82 10.10 1.21
N LYS A 59 14.05 10.63 1.23
CA LYS A 59 15.17 10.02 1.95
C LYS A 59 14.85 9.82 3.45
N GLY A 60 15.20 8.66 3.98
CA GLY A 60 15.03 8.33 5.41
C GLY A 60 13.63 7.86 5.82
N GLN A 61 12.64 7.89 4.92
CA GLN A 61 11.28 7.43 5.23
C GLN A 61 11.23 5.93 5.51
N LYS A 62 10.45 5.54 6.54
CA LYS A 62 10.21 4.13 6.88
C LYS A 62 8.89 3.64 6.28
N ALA A 63 8.88 2.43 5.74
CA ALA A 63 7.66 1.84 5.19
C ALA A 63 6.58 1.62 6.26
N LEU A 64 5.33 1.68 5.85
CA LEU A 64 4.18 1.08 6.54
C LEU A 64 4.18 -0.42 6.24
N LYS A 65 3.85 -1.26 7.23
CA LYS A 65 3.81 -2.71 7.09
C LYS A 65 2.39 -3.18 6.83
N SER A 66 2.18 -3.80 5.68
CA SER A 66 0.94 -4.47 5.29
C SER A 66 1.16 -5.98 5.22
N ILE A 67 0.09 -6.76 5.22
CA ILE A 67 0.14 -8.21 5.09
C ILE A 67 -0.65 -8.61 3.84
N THR A 68 -0.14 -9.60 3.12
CA THR A 68 -0.86 -10.30 2.06
C THR A 68 -0.71 -11.80 2.23
N PHE A 69 -1.63 -12.57 1.64
CA PHE A 69 -1.58 -14.02 1.61
C PHE A 69 -1.39 -14.48 0.18
N VAL A 70 -0.30 -15.19 -0.09
CA VAL A 70 -0.02 -15.79 -1.39
C VAL A 70 -0.49 -17.22 -1.35
N GLU A 71 -1.43 -17.57 -2.23
CA GLU A 71 -1.88 -18.94 -2.43
C GLU A 71 -0.78 -19.71 -3.18
N VAL A 72 -0.39 -20.85 -2.63
CA VAL A 72 0.49 -21.81 -3.29
C VAL A 72 -0.39 -22.91 -3.82
N LYS A 73 -0.26 -23.15 -5.12
CA LYS A 73 -1.00 -24.18 -5.84
C LYS A 73 -0.12 -25.38 -6.15
N ASP A 74 -0.73 -26.56 -6.26
CA ASP A 74 -0.07 -27.76 -6.77
C ASP A 74 -0.07 -27.80 -8.31
N LYS A 75 0.32 -28.94 -8.89
CA LYS A 75 0.36 -29.15 -10.35
C LYS A 75 -1.02 -29.15 -11.01
N ASP A 76 -2.09 -29.32 -10.23
CA ASP A 76 -3.49 -29.35 -10.67
C ASP A 76 -4.20 -28.02 -10.39
N ASP A 77 -3.44 -26.94 -10.15
CA ASP A 77 -3.94 -25.60 -9.83
C ASP A 77 -4.75 -25.49 -8.52
N LYS A 78 -4.73 -26.53 -7.67
CA LYS A 78 -5.45 -26.53 -6.38
C LYS A 78 -4.63 -25.83 -5.33
N VAL A 79 -5.26 -24.92 -4.57
CA VAL A 79 -4.62 -24.19 -3.47
C VAL A 79 -4.31 -25.14 -2.33
N VAL A 80 -3.03 -25.45 -2.11
CA VAL A 80 -2.57 -26.39 -1.07
C VAL A 80 -2.10 -25.69 0.21
N ARG A 81 -1.72 -24.41 0.13
CA ARG A 81 -1.39 -23.59 1.32
C ARG A 81 -1.48 -22.10 1.02
N LYS A 82 -1.65 -21.28 2.07
CA LYS A 82 -1.51 -19.82 2.00
C LYS A 82 -0.29 -19.38 2.79
N ILE A 83 0.60 -18.63 2.15
CA ILE A 83 1.80 -18.08 2.80
C ILE A 83 1.54 -16.62 3.12
N LYS A 84 1.60 -16.28 4.41
CA LYS A 84 1.60 -14.89 4.87
C LYS A 84 2.88 -14.20 4.41
N ARG A 85 2.76 -13.05 3.75
CA ARG A 85 3.86 -12.18 3.33
C ARG A 85 3.63 -10.77 3.85
N THR A 86 4.71 -10.10 4.21
CA THR A 86 4.67 -8.67 4.55
C THR A 86 4.95 -7.86 3.30
N VAL A 87 4.13 -6.85 3.04
CA VAL A 87 4.32 -5.87 1.97
C VAL A 87 4.68 -4.54 2.59
N ASN A 88 5.72 -3.90 2.07
CA ASN A 88 6.12 -2.56 2.48
C ASN A 88 5.37 -1.54 1.61
N LEU A 89 4.57 -0.70 2.26
CA LEU A 89 3.85 0.39 1.61
C LEU A 89 4.45 1.74 2.01
N PHE A 90 4.26 2.74 1.17
CA PHE A 90 4.58 4.13 1.46
C PHE A 90 3.35 4.98 1.22
N HIS A 91 3.05 5.88 2.16
CA HIS A 91 1.92 6.79 2.06
C HIS A 91 2.26 7.99 1.14
N LYS A 92 1.27 8.63 0.53
CA LYS A 92 1.44 9.84 -0.31
C LYS A 92 2.26 10.95 0.34
N ARG A 93 2.20 11.08 1.67
CA ARG A 93 3.00 12.06 2.45
C ARG A 93 4.51 11.75 2.45
N GLN A 94 4.88 10.50 2.21
CA GLN A 94 6.27 10.01 2.23
C GLN A 94 6.97 10.09 0.88
N VAL A 95 6.25 10.46 -0.18
CA VAL A 95 6.78 10.55 -1.53
C VAL A 95 6.80 11.98 -2.03
N GLU A 96 7.58 12.22 -3.07
CA GLU A 96 7.65 13.46 -3.83
C GLU A 96 7.77 13.13 -5.32
N LYS A 97 7.43 14.08 -6.19
CA LYS A 97 7.53 13.87 -7.63
C LYS A 97 9.00 13.70 -8.01
N ALA A 98 9.32 12.66 -8.78
CA ALA A 98 10.64 12.52 -9.37
C ALA A 98 10.82 13.64 -10.40
N VAL A 99 11.90 14.42 -10.25
CA VAL A 99 12.29 15.49 -11.19
C VAL A 99 12.83 14.87 -12.46
#